data_AF-A0AAN4HLK5-F1
#
_entry.id   AF-A0AAN4HLK5-F1
#
_cell.length_a   1.000
_cell.length_b   1.000
_cell.length_c   1.000
_cell.angle_alpha   90.00
_cell.angle_beta   90.00
_cell.angle_gamma   90.00
#
_symmetry.space_group_name_H-M   'P 1'
#
loop_
_entity.id
_entity.type
_entity.pdbx_description
1 polymer ?
#
loop_
_entity_poly.entity_id
_entity_poly.type
_entity_poly.pdbx_seq_one_letter_code
_entity_poly.pdbx_strand_id
1 'polypeptide(L)' 'MSVEKEGIIFFVDSDDLWYFQNYDLFVSYHEEMEEIQFNYVK' A
#
# COMPACT_ATOMS: atom_id res chain seq x y z
N MET A 1 -12.17 3.46 0.24
CA MET A 1 -11.46 4.76 0.33
C MET A 1 -10.34 4.79 -0.70
N SER A 2 -9.99 5.94 -1.27
CA SER A 2 -8.89 6.06 -2.25
C SER A 2 -7.95 7.23 -1.96
N VAL A 3 -6.68 7.08 -2.31
CA VAL A 3 -5.64 8.12 -2.23
C VAL A 3 -4.85 8.12 -3.53
N GLU A 4 -4.59 9.31 -4.08
CA GLU A 4 -3.69 9.48 -5.21
C GLU A 4 -2.31 9.96 -4.72
N LYS A 5 -1.25 9.32 -5.21
CA LYS A 5 0.14 9.73 -4.93
C LYS A 5 0.98 9.53 -6.18
N GLU A 6 1.66 10.58 -6.62
CA GLU A 6 2.57 10.53 -7.78
C GLU A 6 1.90 9.97 -9.06
N GLY A 7 0.60 10.24 -9.23
CA GLY A 7 -0.19 9.74 -10.37
C GLY A 7 -0.66 8.27 -10.24
N ILE A 8 -0.37 7.61 -9.11
CA ILE A 8 -0.84 6.27 -8.79
C ILE A 8 -2.04 6.38 -7.84
N ILE A 9 -3.14 5.74 -8.22
CA ILE A 9 -4.35 5.68 -7.40
C ILE A 9 -4.34 4.39 -6.58
N PHE A 10 -4.34 4.53 -5.26
CA PHE A 10 -4.49 3.44 -4.31
C PHE A 10 -5.94 3.39 -3.85
N PHE A 11 -6.48 2.17 -3.75
CA PHE A 11 -7.84 1.93 -3.28
C PHE A 11 -7.83 0.83 -2.22
N VAL A 12 -8.61 1.04 -1.15
CA VAL A 12 -8.86 0.07 -0.09
C VAL A 12 -10.37 -0.04 0.09
N ASP A 13 -10.90 -1.25 0.12
CA ASP A 13 -12.30 -1.46 0.46
C ASP A 13 -12.53 -1.08 1.94
N SER A 14 -13.65 -0.44 2.22
CA SER A 14 -14.02 -0.05 3.59
C SER A 14 -14.09 -1.27 4.51
N ASP A 15 -14.53 -2.41 3.97
CA ASP A 15 -14.65 -3.67 4.71
C ASP A 15 -13.28 -4.28 5.06
N ASP A 16 -12.20 -3.85 4.40
CA ASP A 16 -10.82 -4.32 4.63
C ASP A 16 -9.99 -3.38 5.51
N LEU A 17 -10.57 -2.25 5.95
CA LEU A 17 -9.85 -1.26 6.77
C LEU A 17 -9.29 -1.84 8.07
N TRP A 18 -9.94 -2.88 8.62
CA TRP A 18 -9.48 -3.56 9.83
C TRP A 18 -8.10 -4.21 9.66
N TYR A 19 -7.73 -4.61 8.45
CA TYR A 19 -6.45 -5.27 8.15
C TYR A 19 -5.25 -4.32 8.34
N PHE A 20 -5.49 -3.02 8.21
CA PHE A 20 -4.50 -1.96 8.39
C PHE A 20 -4.54 -1.34 9.80
N GLN A 21 -5.36 -1.87 10.71
CA GLN A 21 -5.39 -1.33 12.08
C GLN A 21 -4.03 -1.53 12.77
N ASN A 22 -3.38 -0.41 13.08
CA ASN A 22 -2.02 -0.32 13.66
C ASN A 22 -0.88 -0.68 12.71
N TYR A 23 -1.10 -0.65 11.40
CA TYR A 23 -0.04 -0.85 10.41
C TYR A 23 -0.24 0.08 9.21
N ASP A 24 0.85 0.71 8.78
CA ASP A 24 0.93 1.42 7.52
C ASP A 24 1.36 0.47 6.40
N LEU A 25 0.69 0.56 5.25
CA LEU A 25 1.13 -0.10 4.02
C LEU A 25 2.15 0.79 3.31
N PHE A 26 3.39 0.34 3.27
CA PHE A 26 4.46 0.96 2.49
C PHE A 26 4.69 0.19 1.19
N VAL A 27 4.43 0.86 0.06
CA VAL A 27 4.62 0.31 -1.28
C VAL A 27 5.92 0.85 -1.85
N SER A 28 6.82 -0.05 -2.25
CA SER A 28 8.11 0.29 -2.86
C SER A 28 8.37 -0.53 -4.11
N TYR A 29 9.25 -0.05 -4.98
CA TYR A 29 9.72 -0.80 -6.14
C TYR A 29 11.08 -1.42 -5.83
N HIS A 30 11.22 -2.72 -6.04
CA HIS A 30 12.47 -3.44 -5.84
C HIS A 30 13.21 -3.59 -7.16
N GLU A 31 14.14 -2.68 -7.43
CA GLU A 31 14.80 -2.54 -8.73
C GLU A 31 15.49 -3.83 -9.21
N GLU A 32 16.14 -4.59 -8.32
CA GLU A 32 16.86 -5.82 -8.70
C GLU A 32 15.94 -6.96 -9.14
N MET A 33 14.70 -6.96 -8.63
CA MET A 33 13.69 -7.98 -8.96
C MET A 33 12.69 -7.46 -9.98
N GLU A 34 12.78 -6.17 -10.33
CA GLU A 34 11.83 -5.46 -11.20
C GLU A 34 10.36 -5.61 -10.75
N GLU A 35 10.13 -5.61 -9.44
CA GLU A 35 8.82 -5.95 -8.85
C GLU A 35 8.36 -4.94 -7.78
N ILE A 36 7.04 -4.85 -7.58
CA ILE A 36 6.44 -4.08 -6.49
C ILE A 36 6.49 -4.88 -5.20
N GLN A 37 6.94 -4.24 -4.12
CA GLN A 37 6.93 -4.78 -2.77
C GLN A 37 5.92 -4.06 -1.88
N PHE A 38 5.21 -4.87 -1.08
CA PHE A 38 4.23 -4.41 -0.11
C PHE A 38 4.77 -4.73 1.29
N ASN A 39 5.06 -3.68 2.06
CA ASN A 39 5.61 -3.79 3.40
C ASN A 39 4.58 -3.28 4.42
N TYR A 40 4.30 -4.07 5.44
CA TYR A 40 3.43 -3.66 6.55
C TYR A 40 4.30 -3.20 7.72
N VAL A 41 4.31 -1.89 7.96
CA VAL A 41 5.12 -1.25 8.99
C VAL A 41 4.20 -0.85 10.15
N LYS A 42 4.64 -1.06 11.38
CA LYS A 42 3.85 -0.70 12.57
C LYS A 42 4.05 0.76 12.95
#